data_AF-A0AAE3J0H1-F1
#
_entry.id   AF-A0AAE3J0H1-F1
#
_cell.length_a   1.000
_cell.length_b   1.000
_cell.length_c   1.000
_cell.angle_alpha   90.00
_cell.angle_beta   90.00
_cell.angle_gamma   90.00
#
_symmetry.space_group_name_H-M   'P 1'
#
loop_
_entity.id
_entity.type
_entity.pdbx_description
1 polymer ?
#
loop_
_entity_poly.entity_id
_entity_poly.type
_entity_poly.pdbx_seq_one_letter_code
_entity_poly.pdbx_strand_id
1 'polypeptide(L)' 'MLHMSYLLFMAKNTVYHIKKLVNLTEEQAERIADYRFSERINSENEAIRRLIELGLQAHSVEKKDG' A
#
# COMPACT_ATOMS: atom_id res chain seq x y z
N MET A 1 37.91 3.79 -12.11
CA MET A 1 36.79 4.10 -13.05
C MET A 1 35.52 3.25 -12.82
N LEU A 2 35.37 2.54 -11.69
CA LEU A 2 34.13 1.84 -11.31
C LEU A 2 33.28 2.60 -10.27
N HIS A 3 33.78 3.72 -9.74
CA HIS A 3 33.10 4.50 -8.71
C HIS A 3 32.04 5.48 -9.25
N MET A 4 32.17 5.95 -10.50
CA MET A 4 31.21 6.89 -11.09
C MET A 4 29.92 6.22 -11.59
N SER A 5 29.97 4.93 -11.95
CA SER A 5 28.80 4.18 -12.42
C SER A 5 27.85 3.78 -11.28
N TYR A 6 28.36 3.59 -10.06
CA TYR A 6 27.54 3.23 -8.89
C TYR A 6 26.66 4.40 -8.42
N LEU A 7 27.18 5.63 -8.49
CA LEU A 7 26.44 6.84 -8.12
C LEU A 7 25.26 7.14 -9.05
N LEU A 8 25.40 6.88 -10.36
CA LEU A 8 24.30 7.06 -11.33
C LEU A 8 23.19 6.01 -11.16
N PHE A 9 23.54 4.77 -10.81
CA PHE A 9 22.55 3.71 -10.55
C PHE A 9 21.80 3.92 -9.21
N MET A 10 22.46 4.55 -8.24
CA MET A 10 21.90 4.96 -6.95
C MET A 10 21.31 6.38 -6.93
N ALA A 11 21.22 7.07 -8.08
CA ALA A 11 20.25 8.14 -8.30
C ALA A 11 18.85 7.51 -8.36
N LYS A 12 18.50 6.95 -7.20
CA LYS A 12 17.33 6.16 -6.86
C LYS A 12 16.12 6.80 -7.52
N ASN A 13 15.37 6.01 -8.27
CA ASN A 13 13.98 6.28 -8.61
C ASN A 13 13.36 7.09 -7.47
N THR A 14 13.17 8.39 -7.68
CA THR A 14 12.45 9.23 -6.73
C THR A 14 11.04 8.67 -6.72
N VAL A 15 10.74 7.83 -5.72
CA VAL A 15 9.40 7.31 -5.47
C VAL A 15 8.60 8.48 -4.93
N TYR A 16 8.10 9.33 -5.84
CA TYR A 16 7.16 10.35 -5.47
C TYR A 16 5.90 9.66 -4.97
N HIS A 17 5.43 10.08 -3.79
CA HIS A 17 4.18 9.55 -3.26
C HIS A 17 3.04 9.92 -4.20
N ILE A 18 2.41 8.92 -4.82
CA ILE A 18 1.26 9.14 -5.69
C ILE A 18 0.02 9.24 -4.80
N LYS A 19 -0.65 10.40 -4.86
CA LYS A 19 -1.96 10.60 -4.23
C LYS A 19 -3.05 10.21 -5.22
N LYS A 20 -3.96 9.34 -4.79
CA LYS A 20 -5.16 8.98 -5.55
C LYS A 20 -6.37 9.38 -4.72
N LEU A 21 -7.26 10.16 -5.31
CA LEU A 21 -8.58 10.40 -4.74
C LEU A 21 -9.49 9.24 -5.14
N VAL A 22 -10.14 8.63 -4.16
CA VAL A 22 -11.08 7.52 -4.36
C VAL A 22 -12.34 7.87 -3.59
N ASN A 23 -13.48 7.77 -4.25
CA ASN A 23 -14.77 7.91 -3.58
C ASN A 23 -15.09 6.58 -2.89
N LEU A 24 -15.28 6.63 -1.59
CA LEU A 24 -15.70 5.49 -0.77
C LEU A 24 -17.18 5.63 -0.42
N THR A 25 -17.87 4.51 -0.27
CA THR A 25 -19.18 4.51 0.37
C THR A 25 -19.02 4.72 1.88
N GLU A 26 -20.10 5.12 2.55
CA GLU A 26 -20.11 5.29 4.01
C GLU A 26 -19.74 3.98 4.74
N GLU A 27 -20.31 2.85 4.30
CA GLU A 27 -19.99 1.52 4.83
C GLU A 27 -18.49 1.18 4.66
N GLN A 28 -17.88 1.52 3.53
CA GLN A 28 -16.45 1.29 3.31
C GLN A 28 -15.60 2.12 4.27
N ALA A 29 -15.96 3.39 4.48
CA ALA A 29 -15.26 4.27 5.40
C ALA A 29 -15.35 3.78 6.85
N GLU A 30 -16.54 3.34 7.28
CA GLU A 30 -16.76 2.77 8.62
C GLU A 30 -15.91 1.52 8.84
N ARG A 31 -15.92 0.59 7.89
CA ARG A 31 -15.11 -0.64 7.97
C ARG A 31 -13.61 -0.37 8.01
N ILE A 32 -13.14 0.66 7.30
CA ILE A 32 -11.72 1.09 7.37
C ILE A 32 -11.42 1.66 8.76
N ALA A 33 -12.33 2.46 9.34
CA ALA A 33 -12.16 3.03 10.67
C ALA A 33 -12.12 1.94 11.76
N ASP A 34 -13.01 0.95 11.67
CA ASP A 34 -13.04 -0.20 12.59
C ASP A 34 -11.75 -1.01 12.54
N TYR A 35 -11.29 -1.36 11.34
CA TYR A 35 -10.02 -2.06 11.14
C TYR A 35 -8.84 -1.24 11.69
N ARG A 36 -8.84 0.07 11.43
CA ARG A 36 -7.79 0.96 11.94
C ARG A 36 -7.76 0.97 13.47
N PHE A 37 -8.92 0.99 14.12
CA PHE A 37 -9.02 0.98 15.57
C PHE A 37 -8.59 -0.37 16.16
N SER A 38 -9.06 -1.50 15.60
CA SER A 38 -8.72 -2.84 16.08
C SER A 38 -7.22 -3.11 16.00
N GLU A 39 -6.58 -2.70 14.90
CA GLU A 39 -5.15 -2.88 14.65
C GLU A 39 -4.26 -1.79 15.26
N ARG A 40 -4.85 -0.83 16.00
CA ARG A 40 -4.16 0.31 16.62
C ARG A 40 -3.30 1.11 15.62
N ILE A 41 -3.84 1.34 14.44
CA ILE A 41 -3.15 2.07 13.36
C ILE A 41 -3.44 3.56 13.49
N ASN A 42 -2.38 4.37 13.48
CA ASN A 42 -2.48 5.81 13.72
C ASN A 42 -3.00 6.63 12.53
N SER A 43 -2.99 6.09 11.31
CA SER A 43 -3.45 6.83 10.11
C SER A 43 -4.35 5.99 9.21
N GLU A 44 -5.38 6.62 8.65
CA GLU A 44 -6.31 5.98 7.72
C GLU A 44 -5.61 5.53 6.43
N ASN A 45 -4.69 6.34 5.91
CA ASN A 45 -3.91 5.96 4.73
C ASN A 45 -3.08 4.69 4.97
N GLU A 46 -2.59 4.47 6.18
CA GLU A 46 -1.87 3.23 6.52
C GLU A 46 -2.82 2.03 6.61
N ALA A 47 -3.99 2.21 7.23
CA ALA A 47 -5.02 1.18 7.25
C ALA A 47 -5.43 0.75 5.83
N ILE A 48 -5.66 1.71 4.94
CA ILE A 48 -6.00 1.46 3.53
C ILE A 48 -4.88 0.68 2.82
N ARG A 49 -3.60 1.02 3.02
CA ARG A 49 -2.48 0.29 2.40
C ARG A 49 -2.45 -1.18 2.83
N ARG A 50 -2.59 -1.44 4.14
CA ARG A 50 -2.60 -2.81 4.66
C ARG A 50 -3.79 -3.61 4.15
N LEU A 51 -4.97 -3.00 4.09
CA LEU A 51 -6.16 -3.63 3.52
C LEU A 51 -5.97 -3.98 2.04
N ILE A 52 -5.33 -3.11 1.25
CA ILE A 52 -4.97 -3.40 -0.14
C ILE A 52 -3.99 -4.57 -0.21
N GLU A 53 -2.94 -4.60 0.62
CA GLU A 53 -1.96 -5.69 0.64
C GLU A 53 -2.63 -7.04 0.99
N LEU A 54 -3.48 -7.06 2.01
CA LEU A 54 -4.23 -8.26 2.41
C LEU A 54 -5.15 -8.75 1.28
N GLY A 55 -5.87 -7.83 0.62
CA GLY A 55 -6.72 -8.17 -0.52
C GLY A 55 -5.94 -8.73 -1.71
N LEU A 56 -4.77 -8.16 -2.02
CA LEU A 56 -3.88 -8.65 -3.08
C LEU A 56 -3.29 -10.02 -2.74
N GLN A 57 -2.91 -10.26 -1.48
CA GLN A 57 -2.42 -11.56 -1.01
C GLN A 57 -3.51 -12.63 -1.13
N ALA A 58 -4.72 -12.36 -0.64
CA ALA A 58 -5.85 -13.28 -0.75
C ALA A 58 -6.13 -13.67 -2.22
N HIS A 59 -6.16 -12.68 -3.12
CA HIS A 59 -6.36 -12.95 -4.55
C HIS A 59 -5.20 -13.73 -5.21
N SER A 60 -3.97 -13.54 -4.73
CA SER A 60 -2.81 -14.27 -5.25
C SER A 60 -2.77 -15.73 -4.80
N VAL A 61 -3.33 -16.04 -3.63
CA VAL A 61 -3.44 -17.41 -3.11
C VAL A 61 -4.47 -18.20 -3.93
N GLU A 62 -5.63 -17.61 -4.21
CA GLU A 62 -6.67 -18.25 -5.04
C GLU A 62 -6.18 -18.65 -6.45
N LYS A 63 -5.20 -17.93 -7.01
CA LYS A 63 -4.64 -18.23 -8.35
C LYS A 63 -3.61 -19.37 -8.38
N LYS A 64 -3.11 -19.84 -7.23
CA LYS A 64 -2.13 -20.94 -7.19
C LYS A 64 -2.77 -22.33 -7.10
N ASP A 65 -4.06 -22.39 -6.79
CA ASP A 65 -4.82 -23.62 -6.59
C ASP A 65 -5.82 -23.91 -7.72
N GLY A 66 -5.73 -23.18 -8.86
CA GLY A 66 -6.50 -23.42 -10.09
C GLY A 66 -5.61 -23.44 -11.32
#